data_AF-A0A2D8P7S4-F1
#
_entry.id   AF-A0A2D8P7S4-F1
#
_cell.length_a   1.000
_cell.length_b   1.000
_cell.length_c   1.000
_cell.angle_alpha   90.00
_cell.angle_beta   90.00
_cell.angle_gamma   90.00
#
_symmetry.space_group_name_H-M   'P 1'
#
loop_
_entity.id
_entity.type
_entity.pdbx_description
1 polymer ?
#
loop_
_entity_poly.entity_id
_entity_poly.type
_entity_poly.pdbx_seq_one_letter_code
_entity_poly.pdbx_strand_id
1 'polypeptide(L)'
;MCPQARSEMNGPSSARTTRPGSPNKLPLGVRMISRSEIAETVAGGVVLAVAVGFLLYAGGVIGWFGGNNATEDYRVSLVSARGVQVGSDVRVAGVKVGRVSWLALNPETFSAETELTVDPAFTFPEDSLAVVASEGLLGGSFVEIIPGQSAFPLEAGGRFRTAAPEQGLMDFIIEQLNGRR
;
A
#
# COMPACT_ATOMS: atom_id res chain seq x y z
N MET A 1 -70.83 56.98 64.25
CA MET A 1 -70.84 58.42 63.89
C MET A 1 -69.41 58.90 63.68
N CYS A 2 -69.00 59.22 62.44
CA CYS A 2 -67.89 60.16 62.20
C CYS A 2 -68.38 61.60 62.48
N PRO A 3 -67.52 62.63 62.61
CA PRO A 3 -67.02 63.28 61.39
C PRO A 3 -65.67 64.08 61.48
N GLN A 4 -65.09 64.33 60.29
CA GLN A 4 -64.26 65.48 59.83
C GLN A 4 -62.79 65.57 60.33
N ALA A 5 -61.74 65.45 59.49
CA ALA A 5 -61.32 66.21 58.29
C ALA A 5 -60.64 67.56 58.59
N ARG A 6 -59.37 67.73 58.16
CA ARG A 6 -58.71 68.93 57.55
C ARG A 6 -57.18 68.71 57.51
N SER A 7 -56.56 68.53 56.34
CA SER A 7 -55.80 69.54 55.52
C SER A 7 -54.55 70.08 56.23
N GLU A 8 -53.38 70.32 55.64
CA GLU A 8 -52.76 70.25 54.31
C GLU A 8 -51.30 70.72 54.57
N MET A 9 -50.32 70.36 53.72
CA MET A 9 -49.09 71.12 53.41
C MET A 9 -48.12 70.16 52.67
N ASN A 10 -48.23 70.01 51.35
CA ASN A 10 -47.73 70.89 50.30
C ASN A 10 -46.18 70.93 50.23
N GLY A 11 -45.63 70.19 49.26
CA GLY A 11 -44.25 70.29 48.83
C GLY A 11 -44.19 70.11 47.31
N PRO A 12 -43.77 71.11 46.53
CA PRO A 12 -43.66 71.00 45.08
C PRO A 12 -42.27 70.47 44.73
N SER A 13 -42.17 69.41 43.93
CA SER A 13 -40.92 69.08 43.25
C SER A 13 -41.18 68.68 41.80
N SER A 14 -41.01 69.71 40.98
CA SER A 14 -40.78 69.67 39.54
C SER A 14 -39.62 68.73 39.19
N ALA A 15 -39.84 67.75 38.31
CA ALA A 15 -38.76 67.22 37.48
C ALA A 15 -39.26 66.42 36.26
N ARG A 16 -39.35 67.15 35.14
CA ARG A 16 -38.64 66.81 33.89
C ARG A 16 -38.97 65.47 33.20
N THR A 17 -39.90 65.55 32.26
CA THR A 17 -40.03 64.67 31.08
C THR A 17 -38.69 64.57 30.33
N THR A 18 -38.00 63.44 30.41
CA THR A 18 -36.91 63.07 29.49
C THR A 18 -37.50 62.31 28.31
N ARG A 19 -37.11 62.72 27.10
CA ARG A 19 -37.50 62.15 25.81
C ARG A 19 -37.02 60.69 25.69
N PRO A 20 -37.72 59.82 24.94
CA PRO A 20 -37.22 58.49 24.66
C PRO A 20 -36.02 58.58 23.70
N GLY A 21 -34.87 58.07 24.14
CA GLY A 21 -33.72 57.85 23.29
C GLY A 21 -33.99 56.68 22.33
N SER A 22 -33.70 56.89 21.05
CA SER A 22 -33.57 55.83 20.05
C SER A 22 -32.17 55.23 20.14
N PRO A 23 -32.05 53.91 20.32
CA PRO A 23 -30.92 53.21 19.72
C PRO A 23 -31.33 51.83 19.20
N ASN A 24 -31.31 51.62 17.89
CA ASN A 24 -30.27 50.78 17.30
C ASN A 24 -30.39 50.73 15.78
N LYS A 25 -29.34 51.20 15.11
CA LYS A 25 -29.03 50.82 13.75
C LYS A 25 -28.48 49.39 13.83
N LEU A 26 -29.14 48.43 13.19
CA LEU A 26 -28.63 47.07 13.02
C LEU A 26 -27.37 47.14 12.15
N PRO A 27 -26.17 46.84 12.66
CA PRO A 27 -24.99 46.80 11.83
C PRO A 27 -24.82 45.40 11.23
N LEU A 28 -24.56 45.40 9.93
CA LEU A 28 -23.74 44.43 9.20
C LEU A 28 -24.16 42.94 9.21
N GLY A 29 -24.63 42.49 8.05
CA GLY A 29 -23.94 41.40 7.34
C GLY A 29 -23.80 40.04 8.04
N VAL A 30 -24.75 39.63 8.89
CA VAL A 30 -24.83 38.23 9.32
C VAL A 30 -25.44 37.43 8.18
N ARG A 31 -24.60 36.99 7.25
CA ARG A 31 -24.97 36.01 6.22
C ARG A 31 -25.26 34.71 6.96
N MET A 32 -26.55 34.41 7.17
CA MET A 32 -26.98 33.12 7.69
C MET A 32 -26.44 32.04 6.76
N ILE A 33 -25.42 31.30 7.20
CA ILE A 33 -24.94 30.12 6.49
C ILE A 33 -26.13 29.15 6.47
N SER A 34 -26.65 28.91 5.27
CA SER A 34 -27.81 28.06 5.09
C SER A 34 -27.45 26.63 5.47
N ARG A 35 -28.38 25.90 6.09
CA ARG A 35 -28.13 24.52 6.57
C ARG A 35 -27.66 23.57 5.44
N SER A 36 -27.98 23.90 4.19
CA SER A 36 -27.55 23.19 2.99
C SER A 36 -26.07 23.41 2.64
N GLU A 37 -25.53 24.63 2.80
CA GLU A 37 -24.11 24.93 2.54
C GLU A 37 -23.19 24.19 3.54
N ILE A 38 -23.66 24.01 4.77
CA ILE A 38 -22.93 23.25 5.81
C ILE A 38 -22.96 21.75 5.50
N ALA A 39 -24.10 21.22 5.04
CA ALA A 39 -24.25 19.80 4.74
C ALA A 39 -23.31 19.33 3.61
N GLU A 40 -23.14 20.15 2.57
CA GLU A 40 -22.23 19.86 1.45
C GLU A 40 -20.76 19.86 1.89
N THR A 41 -20.35 20.86 2.68
CA THR A 41 -18.99 20.93 3.23
C THR A 41 -18.69 19.76 4.17
N VAL A 42 -19.67 19.36 4.99
CA VAL A 42 -19.54 18.21 5.90
C VAL A 42 -19.45 16.90 5.11
N ALA A 43 -20.28 16.71 4.09
CA ALA A 43 -20.23 15.53 3.24
C ALA A 43 -18.88 15.42 2.51
N GLY A 44 -18.37 16.53 1.96
CA GLY A 44 -17.04 16.59 1.34
C GLY A 44 -15.93 16.26 2.33
N GLY A 45 -16.01 16.76 3.57
CA GLY A 45 -15.07 16.45 4.64
C GLY A 45 -15.06 14.97 5.03
N VAL A 46 -16.23 14.33 5.09
CA VAL A 46 -16.34 12.89 5.37
C VAL A 46 -15.70 12.07 4.25
N VAL A 47 -15.98 12.40 2.99
CA VAL A 47 -15.38 11.70 1.84
C VAL A 47 -13.86 11.85 1.84
N LEU A 48 -13.34 13.06 2.11
CA LEU A 48 -11.90 13.28 2.23
C LEU A 48 -11.28 12.44 3.35
N ALA A 49 -11.91 12.40 4.53
CA ALA A 49 -11.43 11.60 5.66
C ALA A 49 -11.41 10.10 5.33
N VAL A 50 -12.45 9.60 4.66
CA VAL A 50 -12.51 8.21 4.19
C VAL A 50 -11.44 7.94 3.13
N ALA A 51 -11.25 8.85 2.18
CA ALA A 51 -10.22 8.71 1.15
C ALA A 51 -8.80 8.68 1.74
N VAL A 52 -8.49 9.56 2.70
CA VAL A 52 -7.21 9.55 3.42
C VAL A 52 -7.07 8.26 4.24
N GLY A 53 -8.12 7.84 4.94
CA GLY A 53 -8.14 6.57 5.67
C GLY A 53 -7.89 5.36 4.76
N PHE A 54 -8.52 5.34 3.57
CA PHE A 54 -8.27 4.33 2.55
C PHE A 54 -6.85 4.40 2.02
N LEU A 55 -6.28 5.59 1.78
CA LEU A 55 -4.92 5.76 1.28
C LEU A 55 -3.89 5.30 2.33
N LEU A 56 -4.13 5.54 3.62
CA LEU A 56 -3.32 5.01 4.72
C LEU A 56 -3.47 3.49 4.85
N TYR A 57 -4.69 2.96 4.71
CA TYR A 57 -4.95 1.51 4.71
C TYR A 57 -4.29 0.80 3.53
N ALA A 58 -4.49 1.32 2.31
CA ALA A 58 -3.91 0.82 1.08
C ALA A 58 -2.38 0.98 1.08
N GLY A 59 -1.86 2.11 1.55
CA GLY A 59 -0.42 2.31 1.77
C GLY A 59 0.15 1.33 2.81
N GLY A 60 -0.63 1.00 3.84
CA GLY A 60 -0.38 -0.12 4.75
C GLY A 60 -0.20 -1.43 4.00
N VAL A 61 -1.19 -1.81 3.19
CA VAL A 61 -1.23 -3.04 2.37
C VAL A 61 -0.11 -3.10 1.32
N ILE A 62 0.28 -1.97 0.72
CA ILE A 62 1.18 -1.92 -0.44
C ILE A 62 2.64 -1.62 -0.06
N GLY A 63 2.94 -0.95 1.06
CA GLY A 63 4.29 -0.41 1.27
C GLY A 63 4.76 -0.18 2.70
N TRP A 64 3.95 -0.46 3.72
CA TRP A 64 4.42 -0.42 5.12
C TRP A 64 4.75 -1.81 5.69
N PHE A 65 4.43 -2.89 4.96
CA PHE A 65 4.79 -4.27 5.29
C PHE A 65 6.20 -4.70 4.86
N GLY A 66 7.11 -3.76 4.54
CA GLY A 66 8.55 -3.99 4.70
C GLY A 66 8.95 -4.03 6.18
N GLY A 67 8.07 -4.58 7.02
CA GLY A 67 8.26 -4.70 8.45
C GLY A 67 9.34 -5.73 8.73
N ASN A 68 10.09 -5.43 9.78
CA ASN A 68 11.28 -6.10 10.31
C ASN A 68 11.05 -7.57 10.75
N ASN A 69 10.27 -8.35 10.01
CA ASN A 69 10.45 -9.79 9.95
C ASN A 69 11.74 -9.97 9.16
N ALA A 70 12.73 -10.63 9.73
CA ALA A 70 14.02 -10.86 9.08
C ALA A 70 13.85 -11.84 7.91
N THR A 71 13.09 -11.51 6.88
CA THR A 71 13.07 -12.26 5.63
C THR A 71 14.37 -11.99 4.89
N GLU A 72 14.94 -13.04 4.33
CA GLU A 72 16.13 -12.93 3.51
C GLU A 72 15.70 -12.75 2.06
N ASP A 73 16.17 -11.66 1.46
CA ASP A 73 15.95 -11.37 0.07
C ASP A 73 17.08 -11.97 -0.76
N TYR A 74 16.71 -12.70 -1.81
CA TYR A 74 17.63 -13.33 -2.75
C TYR A 74 17.31 -12.87 -4.17
N ARG A 75 18.35 -12.65 -4.97
CA ARG A 75 18.19 -12.24 -6.38
C ARG A 75 18.30 -13.43 -7.32
N VAL A 76 17.52 -13.41 -8.39
CA VAL A 76 17.61 -14.40 -9.47
C VAL A 76 17.48 -13.70 -10.81
N SER A 77 18.36 -14.07 -11.74
CA SER A 77 18.24 -13.68 -13.15
C SER A 77 17.75 -14.90 -13.92
N LEU A 78 16.49 -14.89 -14.31
CA LEU A 78 15.83 -15.98 -15.01
C LEU A 78 15.87 -15.72 -16.52
N VAL A 79 16.17 -16.77 -17.28
CA VAL A 79 16.12 -16.73 -18.74
C VAL A 79 14.68 -16.56 -19.23
N SER A 80 13.72 -17.15 -18.51
CA SER A 80 12.28 -16.96 -18.76
C SER A 80 11.51 -17.01 -17.45
N ALA A 81 10.70 -15.98 -17.19
CA ALA A 81 9.77 -15.93 -16.06
C ALA A 81 8.32 -16.23 -16.47
N ARG A 82 8.11 -17.11 -17.47
CA ARG A 82 6.78 -17.35 -18.05
C ARG A 82 5.78 -17.84 -16.98
N GLY A 83 4.73 -17.05 -16.78
CA GLY A 83 3.66 -17.35 -15.82
C GLY A 83 4.00 -17.03 -14.36
N VAL A 84 5.23 -16.60 -14.07
CA VAL A 84 5.62 -16.09 -12.74
C VAL A 84 5.20 -14.64 -12.63
N GLN A 85 4.66 -14.26 -11.47
CA GLN A 85 4.23 -12.90 -11.14
C GLN A 85 4.71 -12.53 -9.74
N VAL A 86 4.65 -11.25 -9.40
CA VAL A 86 4.83 -10.82 -8.01
C VAL A 86 3.78 -11.52 -7.14
N GLY A 87 4.24 -12.14 -6.05
CA GLY A 87 3.42 -12.98 -5.17
C GLY A 87 3.40 -14.48 -5.53
N SER A 88 3.97 -14.90 -6.67
CA SER A 88 4.17 -16.31 -6.99
C SER A 88 4.94 -17.03 -5.88
N ASP A 89 4.62 -18.30 -5.67
CA ASP A 89 5.26 -19.10 -4.63
C ASP A 89 6.74 -19.38 -4.96
N VAL A 90 7.56 -19.38 -3.91
CA VAL A 90 8.92 -19.92 -3.94
C VAL A 90 8.92 -21.21 -3.12
N ARG A 91 9.41 -22.30 -3.72
CA ARG A 91 9.28 -23.64 -3.14
C ARG A 91 10.59 -24.40 -3.16
N VAL A 92 10.72 -25.32 -2.21
CA VAL A 92 11.81 -26.29 -2.12
C VAL A 92 11.18 -27.65 -1.97
N ALA A 93 11.50 -28.59 -2.87
CA ALA A 93 10.92 -29.94 -2.87
C ALA A 93 9.37 -29.92 -2.78
N GLY A 94 8.73 -28.96 -3.47
CA GLY A 94 7.28 -28.77 -3.48
C GLY A 94 6.68 -28.05 -2.24
N VAL A 95 7.48 -27.74 -1.21
CA VAL A 95 7.02 -27.02 -0.02
C VAL A 95 7.28 -25.53 -0.17
N LYS A 96 6.27 -24.71 0.14
CA LYS A 96 6.38 -23.25 0.11
C LYS A 96 7.31 -22.74 1.21
N VAL A 97 8.37 -22.03 0.80
CA VAL A 97 9.36 -21.40 1.70
C VAL A 97 9.39 -19.88 1.59
N GLY A 98 8.81 -19.32 0.52
CA GLY A 98 8.86 -17.89 0.26
C GLY A 98 7.90 -17.45 -0.84
N ARG A 99 8.11 -16.23 -1.33
CA ARG A 99 7.36 -15.61 -2.42
C ARG A 99 8.24 -14.69 -3.27
N VAL A 100 7.86 -14.50 -4.52
CA VAL A 100 8.44 -13.48 -5.40
C VAL A 100 8.00 -12.10 -4.94
N SER A 101 8.93 -11.24 -4.54
CA SER A 101 8.65 -9.88 -4.08
C SER A 101 8.74 -8.85 -5.21
N TRP A 102 9.59 -9.10 -6.20
CA TRP A 102 9.78 -8.20 -7.34
C TRP A 102 10.11 -8.96 -8.61
N LEU A 103 9.69 -8.43 -9.76
CA LEU A 103 9.96 -8.98 -11.08
C LEU A 103 10.03 -7.85 -12.10
N ALA A 104 11.13 -7.75 -12.86
CA ALA A 104 11.21 -6.89 -14.03
C ALA A 104 12.11 -7.48 -15.12
N LEU A 105 11.96 -6.96 -16.33
CA LEU A 105 12.84 -7.28 -17.45
C LEU A 105 14.05 -6.35 -17.42
N ASN A 106 15.25 -6.90 -17.47
CA ASN A 106 16.46 -6.13 -17.72
C ASN A 106 16.55 -5.78 -19.22
N PRO A 107 16.57 -4.50 -19.61
CA PRO A 107 16.57 -4.09 -21.03
C PRO A 107 17.90 -4.33 -21.74
N GLU A 108 19.00 -4.55 -21.01
CA GLU A 108 20.32 -4.81 -21.59
C GLU A 108 20.55 -6.30 -21.83
N THR A 109 20.19 -7.14 -20.85
CA THR A 109 20.39 -8.60 -20.93
C THR A 109 19.18 -9.36 -21.46
N PHE A 110 18.00 -8.72 -21.49
CA PHE A 110 16.71 -9.35 -21.77
C PHE A 110 16.35 -10.53 -20.84
N SER A 111 17.03 -10.65 -19.70
CA SER A 111 16.68 -11.59 -18.64
C SER A 111 15.60 -11.02 -17.74
N ALA A 112 14.76 -11.90 -17.18
CA ALA A 112 13.84 -11.54 -16.14
C ALA A 112 14.57 -11.52 -14.78
N GLU A 113 14.80 -10.34 -14.24
CA GLU A 113 15.37 -10.16 -12.90
C GLU A 113 14.24 -10.22 -11.87
N THR A 114 14.46 -10.99 -10.80
CA THR A 114 13.48 -11.16 -9.74
C THR A 114 14.14 -11.17 -8.36
N GLU A 115 13.40 -10.68 -7.38
CA GLU A 115 13.75 -10.81 -5.97
C GLU A 115 12.79 -11.79 -5.30
N LEU A 116 13.36 -12.68 -4.51
CA LEU A 116 12.67 -13.71 -3.75
C LEU A 116 12.81 -13.37 -2.27
N THR A 117 11.69 -13.31 -1.58
CA THR A 117 11.67 -13.15 -0.13
C THR A 117 11.41 -14.52 0.49
N VAL A 118 12.37 -15.02 1.27
CA VAL A 118 12.34 -16.36 1.86
C VAL A 118 12.39 -16.28 3.39
N ASP A 119 11.72 -17.22 4.05
CA ASP A 119 11.75 -17.34 5.51
C ASP A 119 13.19 -17.61 6.00
N PRO A 120 13.70 -16.85 6.99
CA PRO A 120 15.07 -16.97 7.51
C PRO A 120 15.36 -18.32 8.18
N ALA A 121 14.34 -19.13 8.46
CA ALA A 121 14.52 -20.49 8.96
C ALA A 121 15.22 -21.41 7.93
N PHE A 122 15.26 -21.02 6.65
CA PHE A 122 15.87 -21.81 5.58
C PHE A 122 17.17 -21.16 5.09
N THR A 123 18.26 -21.90 5.20
CA THR A 123 19.56 -21.52 4.61
C THR A 123 19.83 -22.37 3.38
N PHE A 124 20.23 -21.73 2.28
CA PHE A 124 20.53 -22.40 1.02
C PHE A 124 22.04 -22.50 0.81
N PRO A 125 22.56 -23.61 0.28
CA PRO A 125 23.93 -23.67 -0.23
C PRO A 125 24.17 -22.62 -1.32
N GLU A 126 25.38 -22.06 -1.41
CA GLU A 126 25.77 -21.06 -2.44
C GLU A 126 25.61 -21.58 -3.87
N ASP A 127 25.59 -22.91 -4.03
CA ASP A 127 25.58 -23.62 -5.28
C ASP A 127 24.16 -24.04 -5.71
N SER A 128 23.14 -23.56 -4.99
CA SER A 128 21.72 -23.79 -5.26
C SER A 128 21.24 -23.17 -6.57
N LEU A 129 20.26 -23.84 -7.19
CA LEU A 129 19.67 -23.43 -8.46
C LEU A 129 18.24 -22.95 -8.26
N ALA A 130 17.86 -21.88 -8.95
CA ALA A 130 16.48 -21.43 -9.07
C ALA A 130 15.96 -21.69 -10.48
N VAL A 131 14.81 -22.36 -10.58
CA VAL A 131 14.16 -22.69 -11.85
C VAL A 131 12.68 -22.31 -11.81
N VAL A 132 12.12 -21.98 -12.98
CA VAL A 132 10.67 -21.77 -13.09
C VAL A 132 10.01 -23.11 -13.41
N ALA A 133 9.14 -23.53 -12.51
CA ALA A 133 8.35 -24.76 -12.64
C ALA A 133 6.84 -24.43 -12.72
N SER A 134 6.04 -25.41 -13.14
CA SER A 134 4.59 -25.29 -13.22
C SER A 134 3.93 -26.53 -12.63
N GLU A 135 2.84 -26.33 -11.88
CA GLU A 135 2.09 -27.40 -11.19
C GLU A 135 1.27 -28.31 -12.13
N GLY A 136 1.32 -28.10 -13.45
CA GLY A 136 0.59 -28.89 -14.45
C GLY A 136 -0.56 -28.15 -15.10
N LEU A 137 -1.57 -28.88 -15.61
CA LEU A 137 -2.55 -28.35 -16.58
C LEU A 137 -3.43 -27.18 -16.08
N LEU A 138 -3.67 -27.09 -14.78
CA LEU A 138 -4.52 -26.07 -14.17
C LEU A 138 -3.80 -25.25 -13.09
N GLY A 139 -2.53 -25.57 -12.86
CA GLY A 139 -1.75 -24.97 -11.78
C GLY A 139 -0.98 -23.73 -12.25
N GLY A 140 -0.52 -22.94 -11.29
CA GLY A 140 0.29 -21.75 -11.57
C GLY A 140 1.74 -22.11 -11.91
N SER A 141 2.50 -21.10 -12.37
CA SER A 141 3.96 -21.17 -12.35
C SER A 141 4.48 -20.71 -10.98
N PHE A 142 5.56 -21.33 -10.53
CA PHE A 142 6.24 -21.02 -9.29
C PHE A 142 7.76 -21.09 -9.49
N VAL A 143 8.51 -20.53 -8.54
CA VAL A 143 9.97 -20.63 -8.53
C VAL A 143 10.35 -21.80 -7.62
N GLU A 144 11.07 -22.76 -8.16
CA GLU A 144 11.61 -23.89 -7.41
C GLU A 144 13.10 -23.64 -7.13
N ILE A 145 13.48 -23.74 -5.86
CA ILE A 145 14.87 -23.73 -5.43
C ILE A 145 15.30 -25.19 -5.23
N ILE A 146 16.34 -25.57 -5.95
CA ILE A 146 17.00 -26.87 -5.86
C ILE A 146 18.30 -26.66 -5.07
N PRO A 147 18.38 -27.14 -3.82
CA PRO A 147 19.59 -27.02 -3.03
C PRO A 147 20.75 -27.76 -3.68
N GLY A 148 21.92 -27.13 -3.70
CA GLY A 148 23.14 -27.77 -4.17
C GLY A 148 23.80 -28.63 -3.09
N GLN A 149 25.09 -28.91 -3.24
CA GLN A 149 25.88 -29.75 -2.32
C GLN A 149 27.03 -28.98 -1.65
N SER A 150 27.12 -27.65 -1.84
CA SER A 150 28.15 -26.85 -1.19
C SER A 150 27.99 -26.87 0.32
N ALA A 151 29.13 -26.87 1.02
CA ALA A 151 29.20 -26.71 2.46
C ALA A 151 29.03 -25.25 2.90
N PHE A 152 29.09 -24.30 1.95
CA PHE A 152 28.99 -22.87 2.23
C PHE A 152 27.58 -22.36 1.94
N PRO A 153 26.98 -21.58 2.87
CA PRO A 153 25.68 -20.98 2.66
C PRO A 153 25.77 -19.82 1.66
N LEU A 154 24.70 -19.59 0.91
CA LEU A 154 24.51 -18.39 0.12
C LEU A 154 24.32 -17.20 1.07
N GLU A 155 25.08 -16.13 0.86
CA GLU A 155 24.91 -14.90 1.65
C GLU A 155 23.54 -14.25 1.39
N ALA A 156 23.00 -13.57 2.41
CA ALA A 156 21.78 -12.78 2.26
C ALA A 156 21.97 -11.69 1.18
N GLY A 157 20.99 -11.50 0.31
CA GLY A 157 21.11 -10.62 -0.87
C GLY A 157 21.92 -11.25 -2.02
N GLY A 158 22.42 -12.47 -1.82
CA GLY A 158 23.12 -13.29 -2.80
C GLY A 158 22.24 -13.67 -3.98
N ARG A 159 22.89 -14.19 -5.02
CA ARG A 159 22.21 -14.52 -6.29
C ARG A 159 22.21 -16.02 -6.51
N PHE A 160 21.02 -16.61 -6.67
CA PHE A 160 20.91 -18.00 -7.09
C PHE A 160 21.40 -18.18 -8.53
N ARG A 161 21.94 -19.36 -8.81
CA ARG A 161 22.26 -19.74 -10.18
C ARG A 161 20.98 -20.15 -10.90
N THR A 162 20.85 -19.82 -12.18
CA THR A 162 19.75 -20.32 -13.02
C THR A 162 20.27 -21.46 -13.88
N ALA A 163 19.40 -22.42 -14.21
CA ALA A 163 19.68 -23.30 -15.33
C ALA A 163 19.77 -22.45 -16.60
N ALA A 164 20.85 -22.62 -17.36
CA ALA A 164 20.92 -22.10 -18.73
C ALA A 164 19.87 -22.83 -19.59
N PRO A 165 19.34 -22.20 -20.64
CA PRO A 165 18.54 -22.94 -21.59
C PRO A 165 19.46 -23.99 -22.21
N GLU A 166 19.21 -25.26 -21.92
CA GLU A 166 19.86 -26.36 -22.61
C GLU A 166 19.57 -26.15 -24.10
N GLN A 167 20.63 -25.98 -24.89
CA GLN A 167 20.52 -25.71 -26.32
C GLN A 167 19.56 -26.73 -26.92
N GLY A 168 18.50 -26.23 -27.56
CA GLY A 168 17.38 -27.04 -27.96
C GLY A 168 17.84 -28.21 -28.81
N LEU A 169 17.31 -29.41 -28.53
CA LEU A 169 17.53 -30.63 -29.30
C LEU A 169 17.42 -30.41 -30.83
N MET A 170 16.64 -29.43 -31.26
CA MET A 170 16.47 -29.05 -32.66
C MET A 170 17.74 -28.49 -33.30
N ASP A 171 18.52 -27.65 -32.58
CA ASP A 171 19.76 -27.10 -33.10
C ASP A 171 20.82 -28.20 -33.26
N PHE A 172 20.86 -29.17 -32.34
CA PHE A 172 21.70 -30.37 -32.48
C PHE A 172 21.30 -31.22 -33.71
N ILE A 173 20.00 -31.39 -33.96
CA ILE A 173 19.52 -32.13 -35.13
C ILE A 173 19.89 -31.39 -36.43
N ILE A 174 19.73 -30.08 -36.47
CA ILE A 174 20.06 -29.26 -37.64
C ILE A 174 21.57 -29.31 -37.93
N GLU A 175 22.41 -29.23 -36.90
CA GLU A 175 23.87 -29.32 -37.03
C GLU A 175 24.32 -30.72 -37.52
N GLN A 176 23.72 -31.80 -36.99
CA GLN A 176 23.98 -33.17 -37.46
C GLN A 176 23.53 -33.42 -38.90
N LEU A 177 22.49 -32.72 -39.37
CA LEU A 177 22.04 -32.81 -40.75
C LEU A 177 22.89 -31.96 -41.71
N ASN A 178 23.47 -30.86 -41.23
CA ASN A 178 24.28 -29.95 -42.05
C ASN A 178 25.77 -30.35 -42.12
N GLY A 179 26.27 -31.15 -41.16
CA GLY A 179 27.68 -31.54 -41.04
C GLY A 179 28.15 -32.79 -41.81
N ARG A 180 27.35 -33.38 -42.71
CA ARG A 180 27.78 -34.53 -43.55
C ARG A 180 28.14 -34.16 -45.00
N ARG A 181 29.07 -33.22 -45.19
CA ARG A 181 29.83 -33.11 -46.45
C ARG A 181 31.30 -32.91 -46.16
#